data_AF-A0A537T8K2-F1
#
_entry.id   AF-A0A537T8K2-F1
#
_cell.length_a   1.000
_cell.length_b   1.000
_cell.length_c   1.000
_cell.angle_alpha   90.00
_cell.angle_beta   90.00
_cell.angle_gamma   90.00
#
_symmetry.space_group_name_H-M   'P 1'
#
loop_
_entity.id
_entity.type
_entity.pdbx_description
1 polymer ?
#
loop_
_entity_poly.entity_id
_entity_poly.type
_entity_poly.pdbx_seq_one_letter_code
_entity_poly.pdbx_strand_id
1 'polypeptide(L)' 'MALDLLLRQARRTEDPETLVDIAIADGRIVEIAQRISSDAPAKDVDGRLVIAGFVAHPRMCRRCSSLALPKA' A
#
# COMPACT_ATOMS: atom_id res chain seq x y z
N MET A 1 14.15 -7.99 16.41
CA MET A 1 13.92 -6.80 15.54
C MET A 1 12.58 -6.20 15.94
N ALA A 2 12.51 -4.88 16.14
CA ALA A 2 11.24 -4.21 16.41
C ALA A 2 10.50 -4.00 15.09
N LEU A 3 9.18 -4.21 15.07
CA LEU A 3 8.33 -3.87 13.92
C LEU A 3 7.93 -2.40 14.01
N ASP A 4 7.84 -1.72 12.87
CA ASP A 4 7.42 -0.33 12.80
C ASP A 4 5.90 -0.19 12.61
N LEU A 5 5.32 -1.09 11.81
CA LEU A 5 3.90 -1.08 11.46
C LEU A 5 3.40 -2.50 11.18
N LEU A 6 2.18 -2.78 11.62
CA LEU A 6 1.45 -3.98 11.27
C LEU A 6 0.14 -3.61 10.57
N LEU A 7 -0.06 -4.09 9.34
CA LEU A 7 -1.36 -4.01 8.68
C LEU A 7 -2.15 -5.27 9.00
N ARG A 8 -3.32 -5.15 9.61
CA ARG A 8 -4.15 -6.29 10.01
C ARG A 8 -5.31 -6.53 9.05
N GLN A 9 -5.70 -7.78 8.89
CA GLN A 9 -6.85 -8.19 8.07
C GLN A 9 -6.73 -7.73 6.60
N ALA A 10 -5.54 -7.79 6.02
CA ALA A 10 -5.31 -7.48 4.62
C ALA A 10 -5.71 -8.65 3.72
N ARG A 11 -6.39 -8.35 2.61
CA ARG A 11 -6.64 -9.31 1.53
C ARG A 11 -5.60 -9.16 0.43
N ARG A 12 -5.06 -10.26 -0.09
CA ARG A 12 -4.05 -10.25 -1.16
C ARG A 12 -4.68 -10.71 -2.47
N THR A 13 -4.12 -10.27 -3.60
CA THR A 13 -4.65 -10.59 -4.93
C THR A 13 -4.49 -12.07 -5.30
N GLU A 14 -3.43 -12.72 -4.80
CA GLU A 14 -3.13 -14.13 -5.06
C GLU A 14 -4.04 -15.10 -4.28
N ASP A 15 -4.59 -14.65 -3.15
CA ASP A 15 -5.49 -15.43 -2.31
C ASP A 15 -6.58 -14.50 -1.74
N PRO A 16 -7.68 -14.29 -2.49
CA PRO A 16 -8.70 -13.33 -2.15
C PRO A 16 -9.62 -13.77 -1.00
N GLU A 17 -9.61 -15.05 -0.63
CA GLU A 17 -10.44 -15.58 0.46
C GLU A 17 -9.72 -15.57 1.81
N THR A 18 -8.40 -15.45 1.80
CA THR A 18 -7.58 -15.43 3.02
C THR A 18 -7.26 -14.00 3.45
N LEU A 19 -7.50 -13.72 4.73
CA LEU A 19 -7.04 -12.51 5.41
C LEU A 19 -5.70 -12.75 6.09
N VAL A 20 -4.78 -11.80 5.96
CA VAL A 20 -3.44 -11.87 6.53
C VAL A 20 -3.05 -10.58 7.22
N ASP A 21 -2.11 -10.70 8.15
CA ASP A 21 -1.37 -9.57 8.72
C ASP A 21 -0.05 -9.39 7.94
N ILE A 22 0.33 -8.13 7.70
CA ILE A 22 1.56 -7.75 7.00
C ILE A 22 2.43 -6.91 7.94
N ALA A 23 3.60 -7.42 8.31
CA ALA A 23 4.56 -6.76 9.17
C ALA A 23 5.59 -5.97 8.37
N ILE A 24 5.83 -4.73 8.81
CA ILE A 24 6.79 -3.80 8.20
C ILE A 24 7.84 -3.43 9.24
N ALA A 25 9.11 -3.51 8.86
CA ALA A 25 10.24 -2.99 9.62
C ALA A 25 11.29 -2.40 8.67
N ASP A 26 11.87 -1.25 9.03
CA ASP A 26 12.86 -0.50 8.27
C ASP A 26 12.43 -0.25 6.81
N GLY A 27 11.15 0.10 6.63
CA GLY A 27 10.55 0.34 5.31
C GLY A 27 10.41 -0.90 4.43
N ARG A 28 10.57 -2.10 4.98
CA ARG A 28 10.48 -3.39 4.27
C ARG A 28 9.41 -4.28 4.87
N ILE A 29 8.77 -5.09 4.04
CA ILE A 29 7.91 -6.17 4.51
C ILE A 29 8.81 -7.27 5.06
N VAL A 30 8.67 -7.58 6.34
CA VAL A 30 9.50 -8.59 7.02
C VAL A 30 8.76 -9.91 7.24
N GLU A 31 7.43 -9.88 7.32
CA GLU A 31 6.62 -11.08 7.53
C GLU A 31 5.21 -10.89 6.98
N ILE A 32 4.62 -11.97 6.45
CA ILE A 32 3.22 -12.06 6.05
C ILE A 32 2.68 -13.38 6.60
N ALA A 33 1.68 -13.32 7.46
CA ALA A 33 1.08 -14.51 8.08
C ALA A 33 -0.40 -14.24 8.42
N GLN A 34 -1.20 -15.28 8.63
CA GLN A 34 -2.63 -15.12 8.97
C GLN A 34 -2.86 -14.30 10.25
N ARG A 35 -1.92 -14.37 11.20
CA ARG A 35 -1.95 -13.61 12.43
C ARG A 35 -0.54 -13.38 12.94
N ILE A 36 -0.19 -12.12 13.17
CA ILE A 36 1.13 -11.74 13.73
C ILE A 36 0.91 -11.14 15.12
N SER A 37 1.59 -11.71 16.11
CA SER A 37 1.61 -11.21 17.49
C SER A 37 2.73 -10.20 17.65
N SER A 38 2.36 -8.94 17.87
CA SER A 38 3.31 -7.85 18.07
C SER A 38 2.66 -6.67 18.80
N ASP A 39 3.48 -5.96 19.57
CA ASP A 39 3.13 -4.71 20.26
C ASP A 39 3.38 -3.46 19.39
N ALA A 40 3.81 -3.64 18.14
CA ALA A 40 4.02 -2.53 17.22
C ALA A 40 2.69 -1.84 16.84
N PRO A 41 2.75 -0.57 16.40
CA PRO A 41 1.58 0.13 15.89
C PRO A 41 0.86 -0.70 14.83
N ALA A 42 -0.43 -0.92 15.04
CA ALA A 42 -1.26 -1.72 14.14
C ALA A 42 -2.33 -0.85 13.48
N LYS A 43 -2.56 -1.09 12.19
CA LYS A 43 -3.65 -0.50 11.43
C LYS A 43 -4.50 -1.61 10.84
N ASP A 44 -5.76 -1.66 11.24
CA ASP A 44 -6.74 -2.55 10.60
C ASP A 44 -7.10 -2.00 9.22
N VAL A 45 -7.15 -2.89 8.23
CA VAL A 45 -7.60 -2.54 6.87
C VAL A 45 -8.95 -3.17 6.52
N ASP A 46 -9.69 -3.72 7.48
CA ASP A 46 -11.07 -4.19 7.37
C ASP A 46 -11.32 -5.17 6.21
N GLY A 47 -10.37 -6.09 5.94
CA GLY A 47 -10.51 -7.04 4.84
C GLY A 47 -10.31 -6.46 3.44
N ARG A 48 -9.87 -5.20 3.33
CA ARG A 48 -9.64 -4.53 2.05
C ARG A 48 -8.43 -5.13 1.32
N LEU A 49 -8.49 -5.02 0.00
CA LEU A 49 -7.42 -5.46 -0.87
C LEU A 49 -6.17 -4.57 -0.70
N VAL A 50 -5.05 -5.20 -0.40
CA VAL A 50 -3.73 -4.57 -0.36
C VAL A 50 -2.94 -5.06 -1.56
N ILE A 51 -2.45 -4.11 -2.36
CA ILE A 51 -1.63 -4.36 -3.55
C ILE A 51 -0.30 -3.62 -3.43
N ALA A 52 0.70 -4.10 -4.16
CA ALA A 52 1.94 -3.35 -4.34
C ALA A 52 1.64 -1.96 -4.94
N GLY A 53 2.44 -0.97 -4.56
CA GLY A 53 2.33 0.37 -5.11
C GLY A 53 2.48 0.35 -6.63
N PHE A 54 1.64 1.14 -7.33
CA PHE A 54 1.70 1.23 -8.79
C PHE A 54 3.02 1.85 -9.23
N VAL A 55 3.71 1.15 -10.15
CA VAL A 55 4.89 1.68 -10.83
C VAL A 55 4.51 1.94 -12.28
N ALA A 56 4.52 3.21 -12.67
CA ALA A 56 4.32 3.63 -14.04
C ALA A 56 5.63 4.23 -14.60
N HIS A 57 5.68 4.43 -15.91
CA HIS A 57 6.73 5.22 -16.57
C HIS A 57 6.18 6.61 -16.92
N PRO A 58 5.90 7.49 -15.93
CA PRO A 58 5.30 8.78 -16.20
C PRO A 58 6.31 9.67 -16.92
N ARG A 59 5.95 10.21 -18.09
CA ARG A 59 6.62 11.39 -18.63
C ARG A 59 6.18 12.61 -17.84
N MET A 60 6.70 12.73 -16.61
CA MET A 60 6.43 13.87 -15.74
C MET A 60 7.33 15.05 -16.12
N CYS A 61 7.16 15.57 -17.34
CA CYS A 61 7.74 16.83 -17.79
C CYS A 61 7.06 17.37 -19.06
N ARG A 62 5.99 18.14 -18.88
CA ARG A 62 5.78 19.46 -19.49
C ARG A 62 4.68 20.18 -18.70
N ARG A 63 4.89 21.45 -18.39
CA ARG A 63 3.91 22.35 -17.76
C ARG A 63 2.50 22.11 -18.33
N CYS A 64 1.52 21.88 -17.45
CA CYS A 64 0.11 22.09 -17.78
C CYS A 64 -0.10 23.60 -17.99
N SER A 65 0.17 24.10 -19.19
CA SER A 65 -0.25 25.43 -19.60
C SER A 65 -1.00 25.32 -20.93
N SER A 66 -2.17 24.70 -20.90
CA SER A 66 -3.20 24.97 -21.91
C SER A 66 -4.07 26.13 -21.42
N LEU A 67 -3.49 27.34 -21.38
CA LEU A 67 -4.28 28.57 -21.40
C LEU A 67 -4.24 29.07 -22.85
N ALA A 68 -5.18 28.59 -23.65
CA ALA A 68 -5.44 29.13 -24.98
C ALA A 68 -6.96 29.16 -25.18
N LEU A 69 -7.61 30.12 -24.51
CA LEU A 69 -8.75 30.83 -25.08
C LEU A 69 -8.20 32.22 -25.42
N PRO A 70 -8.37 32.68 -26.68
CA PRO A 70 -9.59 33.45 -26.92
C PRO A 70 -10.29 33.08 -28.23
N LYS A 71 -11.62 33.27 -28.20
CA LYS A 71 -12.43 33.51 -29.39
C LYS A 71 -12.09 34.90 -29.94
N ALA A 72 -11.87 34.99 -31.25
CA ALA A 72 -12.18 36.15 -32.08
C ALA A 72 -12.54 35.63 -33.48
#